data_AF-A0A2V1GXE7-F1
#
_entry.id   AF-A0A2V1GXE7-F1
#
_cell.length_a   1.000
_cell.length_b   1.000
_cell.length_c   1.000
_cell.angle_alpha   90.00
_cell.angle_beta   90.00
_cell.angle_gamma   90.00
#
_symmetry.space_group_name_H-M   'P 1'
#
loop_
_entity.id
_entity.type
_entity.pdbx_description
1 polymer ?
#
loop_
_entity_poly.entity_id
_entity_poly.type
_entity_poly.pdbx_seq_one_letter_code
_entity_poly.pdbx_strand_id
1 'polypeptide(L)'
;MSFNTEPTGYIKTAVSDLQGAWENLKQAVADDFSFTDCDKLIFHIHEAMSWESVRNFQRMKTTLLLIENIASQTDAPEEVLFWLTEVRDSFNVVMQEIDKGNIQ
;
A
#
# COMPACT_ATOMS: atom_id res chain seq x y z
N MET A 1 7.31 -37.11 -3.78
CA MET A 1 7.01 -35.71 -4.11
C MET A 1 5.54 -35.49 -3.85
N SER A 2 5.19 -34.77 -2.78
CA SER A 2 3.84 -34.26 -2.59
C SER A 2 3.71 -33.00 -3.44
N PHE A 3 2.78 -33.02 -4.40
CA PHE A 3 2.39 -31.80 -5.10
C PHE A 3 1.55 -30.96 -4.14
N ASN A 4 1.92 -29.70 -3.97
CA ASN A 4 1.05 -28.75 -3.28
C ASN A 4 -0.17 -28.54 -4.17
N THR A 5 -1.33 -28.97 -3.70
CA THR A 5 -2.61 -28.72 -4.38
C THR A 5 -2.94 -27.24 -4.20
N GLU A 6 -3.03 -26.50 -5.30
CA GLU A 6 -3.51 -25.12 -5.22
C GLU A 6 -4.93 -25.08 -4.67
N PRO A 7 -5.25 -24.13 -3.77
CA PRO A 7 -6.61 -23.97 -3.27
C PRO A 7 -7.57 -23.71 -4.43
N THR A 8 -8.73 -24.37 -4.41
CA THR A 8 -9.73 -24.33 -5.49
C THR A 8 -10.52 -23.01 -5.55
N GLY A 9 -10.05 -21.97 -4.87
CA GLY A 9 -10.65 -20.63 -4.82
C GLY A 9 -9.65 -19.58 -4.35
N TYR A 10 -9.91 -18.31 -4.69
CA TYR A 10 -9.10 -17.18 -4.23
C TYR A 10 -9.40 -16.90 -2.76
N ILE A 11 -8.46 -17.23 -1.87
CA ILE A 11 -8.50 -16.73 -0.49
C ILE A 11 -7.92 -15.32 -0.54
N LYS A 12 -8.78 -14.30 -0.43
CA LYS A 12 -8.31 -12.92 -0.32
C LYS A 12 -7.46 -12.82 0.95
N THR A 13 -6.17 -12.56 0.77
CA THR A 13 -5.22 -12.39 1.87
C THR A 13 -5.08 -10.91 2.20
N ALA A 14 -4.68 -10.59 3.43
CA ALA A 14 -4.39 -9.20 3.83
C ALA A 14 -3.38 -8.52 2.90
N VAL A 15 -2.44 -9.26 2.30
CA VAL A 15 -1.47 -8.73 1.33
C VAL A 15 -2.15 -8.32 0.02
N SER A 16 -3.15 -9.09 -0.45
CA SER A 16 -3.94 -8.71 -1.63
C SER A 16 -4.77 -7.46 -1.38
N ASP A 17 -5.32 -7.30 -0.17
CA ASP A 17 -6.06 -6.09 0.21
C ASP A 17 -5.13 -4.88 0.18
N LEU A 18 -3.95 -5.00 0.79
CA LEU A 18 -2.93 -3.96 0.77
C LEU A 18 -2.49 -3.60 -0.65
N GLN A 19 -2.27 -4.59 -1.52
CA GLN A 19 -1.92 -4.34 -2.92
C GLN A 19 -3.04 -3.57 -3.64
N GLY A 20 -4.30 -3.95 -3.43
CA GLY A 20 -5.44 -3.25 -4.03
C GLY A 20 -5.54 -1.80 -3.55
N ALA A 21 -5.33 -1.56 -2.25
CA ALA A 21 -5.34 -0.21 -1.69
C ALA A 21 -4.24 0.68 -2.29
N TRP A 22 -3.03 0.13 -2.49
CA TRP A 22 -1.93 0.85 -3.13
C TRP A 22 -2.25 1.23 -4.59
N GLU A 23 -2.83 0.32 -5.36
CA GLU A 23 -3.23 0.59 -6.75
C GLU A 23 -4.31 1.68 -6.82
N ASN A 24 -5.28 1.65 -5.91
CA ASN A 24 -6.33 2.68 -5.85
C ASN A 24 -5.76 4.04 -5.44
N LEU A 25 -4.85 4.10 -4.47
CA LEU A 25 -4.15 5.33 -4.10
C LEU A 25 -3.37 5.92 -5.28
N LYS A 26 -2.62 5.06 -5.99
CA LYS A 26 -1.88 5.47 -7.19
C LYS A 26 -2.82 6.04 -8.26
N GLN A 27 -3.96 5.39 -8.49
CA GLN A 27 -4.94 5.83 -9.47
C GLN A 27 -5.57 7.16 -9.07
N ALA A 28 -5.96 7.34 -7.80
CA ALA A 28 -6.53 8.59 -7.30
C ALA A 28 -5.58 9.79 -7.49
N VAL A 29 -4.28 9.59 -7.26
CA VAL A 29 -3.26 10.63 -7.49
C VAL A 29 -3.07 10.91 -8.98
N ALA A 30 -3.17 9.89 -9.83
CA ALA A 30 -3.07 10.06 -11.28
C ALA A 30 -4.31 10.77 -11.88
N ASP A 31 -5.49 10.51 -11.33
CA ASP A 31 -6.75 11.13 -11.75
C ASP A 31 -6.84 12.60 -11.30
N ASP A 32 -6.27 12.95 -10.15
CA ASP A 32 -6.17 14.33 -9.67
C ASP A 32 -4.71 14.75 -9.38
N PHE A 33 -4.00 15.09 -10.45
CA PHE A 33 -2.60 15.51 -10.42
C PHE A 33 -2.43 17.04 -10.26
N SER A 34 -3.34 17.71 -9.54
CA SER A 34 -3.40 19.18 -9.48
C SER A 34 -2.86 19.79 -8.18
N PHE A 35 -2.55 18.99 -7.17
CA PHE A 35 -2.09 19.45 -5.86
C PHE A 35 -0.55 19.51 -5.74
N THR A 36 -0.06 20.31 -4.79
CA THR A 36 1.38 20.48 -4.53
C THR A 36 2.06 19.15 -4.23
N ASP A 37 3.27 18.94 -4.77
CA ASP A 37 4.08 17.74 -4.54
C ASP A 37 3.42 16.40 -4.95
N CYS A 38 2.38 16.42 -5.79
CA CYS A 38 1.75 15.22 -6.34
C CYS A 38 2.74 14.32 -7.12
N ASP A 39 3.74 14.92 -7.78
CA ASP A 39 4.84 14.24 -8.49
C ASP A 39 5.76 13.45 -7.54
N LYS A 40 6.09 14.04 -6.38
CA LYS A 40 6.86 13.35 -5.35
C LYS A 40 6.02 12.26 -4.68
N LEU A 41 4.74 12.54 -4.43
CA LEU A 41 3.84 11.60 -3.79
C LEU A 41 3.65 10.34 -4.65
N ILE A 42 3.38 10.49 -5.95
CA ILE A 42 3.27 9.34 -6.87
C ILE A 42 4.59 8.57 -7.02
N PHE A 43 5.73 9.28 -7.02
CA PHE A 43 7.05 8.64 -7.04
C PHE A 43 7.25 7.72 -5.83
N HIS A 44 6.95 8.20 -4.63
CA HIS A 44 7.09 7.38 -3.42
C HIS A 44 6.05 6.26 -3.32
N ILE A 45 4.85 6.43 -3.89
CA ILE A 45 3.88 5.33 -4.04
C ILE A 45 4.48 4.20 -4.89
N HIS A 46 5.12 4.54 -6.03
CA HIS A 46 5.82 3.55 -6.84
C HIS A 46 6.97 2.88 -6.08
N GLU A 47 7.73 3.62 -5.27
CA GLU A 47 8.77 3.04 -4.41
C GLU A 47 8.18 2.09 -3.37
N ALA A 48 7.05 2.43 -2.74
CA ALA A 48 6.37 1.58 -1.78
C ALA A 48 5.86 0.27 -2.42
N MET A 49 5.49 0.31 -3.70
CA MET A 49 5.06 -0.83 -4.50
C MET A 49 6.19 -1.58 -5.21
N SER A 50 7.44 -1.11 -5.10
CA SER A 50 8.60 -1.76 -5.73
C SER A 50 8.83 -3.18 -5.21
N TRP A 51 9.47 -4.01 -6.03
CA TRP A 51 9.84 -5.39 -5.66
C TRP A 51 10.67 -5.46 -4.37
N GLU A 52 11.51 -4.46 -4.14
CA GLU A 52 12.33 -4.33 -2.94
C GLU A 52 11.49 -4.00 -1.69
N SER A 53 10.40 -3.26 -1.85
CA SER A 53 9.52 -2.84 -0.76
C SER A 53 8.50 -3.93 -0.40
N VAL A 54 7.90 -4.61 -1.39
CA VAL A 54 6.94 -5.71 -1.14
C VAL A 54 7.56 -6.94 -0.46
N ARG A 55 8.90 -7.08 -0.50
CA ARG A 55 9.65 -8.11 0.24
C ARG A 55 10.18 -7.63 1.59
N ASN A 56 10.01 -6.35 1.93
CA ASN A 56 10.52 -5.75 3.15
C ASN A 56 9.49 -4.75 3.70
N PHE A 57 8.56 -5.25 4.52
CA PHE A 57 7.50 -4.45 5.11
C PHE A 57 8.01 -3.31 6.00
N GLN A 58 9.22 -3.40 6.59
CA GLN A 58 9.81 -2.27 7.32
C GLN A 58 10.20 -1.13 6.38
N ARG A 59 10.70 -1.45 5.18
CA ARG A 59 10.94 -0.45 4.14
C ARG A 59 9.62 0.17 3.69
N MET A 60 8.60 -0.65 3.42
CA MET A 60 7.27 -0.18 3.04
C MET A 60 6.67 0.75 4.10
N LYS A 61 6.78 0.41 5.39
CA LYS A 61 6.33 1.25 6.52
C LYS A 61 7.01 2.62 6.49
N THR A 62 8.31 2.66 6.25
CA THR A 62 9.09 3.91 6.22
C THR A 62 8.65 4.77 5.04
N THR A 63 8.43 4.17 3.86
CA THR A 63 7.93 4.88 2.68
C THR A 63 6.50 5.37 2.88
N LEU A 64 5.63 4.58 3.50
CA LEU A 64 4.25 4.99 3.83
C LEU A 64 4.23 6.22 4.74
N LEU A 65 5.06 6.24 5.79
CA LEU A 65 5.19 7.41 6.66
C LEU A 65 5.66 8.66 5.90
N LEU A 66 6.55 8.50 4.92
CA LEU A 66 6.99 9.61 4.07
C LEU A 66 5.84 10.14 3.21
N ILE A 67 5.08 9.25 2.57
CA ILE A 67 3.91 9.60 1.76
C ILE A 67 2.87 10.35 2.59
N GLU A 68 2.59 9.88 3.81
CA GLU A 68 1.65 10.54 4.74
C GLU A 68 2.13 11.93 5.16
N ASN A 69 3.42 12.08 5.43
CA ASN A 69 4.01 13.37 5.76
C ASN A 69 3.93 14.34 4.57
N ILE A 70 4.13 13.88 3.33
CA ILE A 70 3.94 14.71 2.13
C ILE A 70 2.46 15.11 2.02
N ALA A 71 1.54 14.15 2.04
CA ALA A 71 0.11 14.39 1.88
C ALA A 71 -0.42 15.41 2.91
N SER A 72 -0.03 15.29 4.18
CA SER A 72 -0.45 16.21 5.26
C SER A 72 0.07 17.64 5.14
N GLN A 73 1.10 17.88 4.32
CA GLN A 73 1.64 19.21 4.04
C GLN A 73 1.10 19.82 2.75
N THR A 74 0.16 19.13 2.09
CA THR A 74 -0.41 19.51 0.80
C THR A 74 -1.93 19.65 0.93
N ASP A 75 -2.56 20.30 -0.05
CA ASP A 75 -4.02 20.33 -0.18
C ASP A 75 -4.48 19.09 -0.97
N ALA A 76 -4.08 17.90 -0.51
CA ALA A 76 -4.35 16.65 -1.21
C ALA A 76 -5.88 16.41 -1.30
N PRO A 77 -6.40 15.97 -2.46
CA PRO A 77 -7.81 15.68 -2.65
C PRO A 77 -8.33 14.67 -1.63
N GLU A 78 -9.61 14.78 -1.26
CA GLU A 78 -10.25 13.88 -0.29
C GLU A 78 -10.13 12.41 -0.72
N GLU A 79 -10.23 12.11 -2.01
CA GLU A 79 -10.08 10.76 -2.54
C GLU A 79 -8.65 10.20 -2.34
N VAL A 80 -7.62 11.04 -2.51
CA VAL A 80 -6.23 10.65 -2.22
C VAL A 80 -6.06 10.36 -0.72
N LEU A 81 -6.62 11.20 0.15
CA LEU A 81 -6.56 11.02 1.60
C LEU A 81 -7.33 9.79 2.07
N PHE A 82 -8.46 9.49 1.43
CA PHE A 82 -9.24 8.28 1.66
C PHE A 82 -8.41 7.03 1.36
N TRP A 83 -7.86 6.92 0.15
CA TRP A 83 -7.07 5.75 -0.23
C TRP A 83 -5.77 5.62 0.55
N LEU A 84 -5.17 6.75 0.96
CA LEU A 84 -4.01 6.73 1.84
C LEU A 84 -4.35 6.12 3.21
N THR A 85 -5.54 6.41 3.73
CA THR A 85 -6.05 5.80 4.97
C THR A 85 -6.30 4.30 4.78
N GLU A 86 -6.92 3.90 3.67
CA GLU A 86 -7.15 2.48 3.34
C GLU A 86 -5.84 1.69 3.22
N VAL A 87 -4.78 2.30 2.65
CA VAL A 87 -3.44 1.72 2.59
C VAL A 87 -2.87 1.52 4.00
N ARG A 88 -2.96 2.54 4.87
CA ARG A 88 -2.49 2.46 6.26
C ARG A 88 -3.20 1.35 7.02
N ASP A 89 -4.52 1.28 6.91
CA ASP A 89 -5.32 0.28 7.62
C ASP A 89 -5.02 -1.14 7.12
N SER A 90 -4.97 -1.32 5.80
CA SER A 90 -4.57 -2.60 5.19
C SER A 90 -3.15 -3.00 5.59
N PHE A 91 -2.22 -2.05 5.66
CA PHE A 91 -0.84 -2.30 6.08
C PHE A 91 -0.78 -2.76 7.53
N ASN A 92 -1.55 -2.14 8.43
CA ASN A 92 -1.64 -2.55 9.83
C ASN A 92 -2.22 -3.97 9.97
N VAL A 93 -3.23 -4.34 9.18
CA VAL A 93 -3.74 -5.71 9.14
C VAL A 93 -2.65 -6.69 8.71
N VAL A 94 -1.91 -6.38 7.64
CA VAL A 94 -0.78 -7.24 7.20
C VAL A 94 0.25 -7.42 8.31
N MET A 95 0.65 -6.35 8.99
CA MET A 95 1.61 -6.43 10.10
C MET A 95 1.08 -7.30 11.26
N GLN A 96 -0.20 -7.19 11.60
CA GLN A 96 -0.82 -8.05 12.63
C GLN A 96 -0.83 -9.53 12.21
N GLU A 97 -1.08 -9.82 10.95
CA GLU A 97 -1.07 -11.19 10.44
C GLU A 97 0.34 -11.78 10.36
N ILE A 98 1.36 -10.95 10.12
CA ILE A 98 2.78 -11.34 10.25
C ILE A 98 3.12 -11.65 11.71
N ASP A 99 2.72 -10.79 12.66
CA ASP A 99 2.96 -11.00 14.09
C ASP A 99 2.28 -12.28 14.62
N LYS A 100 1.13 -12.65 14.04
CA LYS A 100 0.43 -13.93 14.33
C LYS A 100 1.07 -15.15 13.64
N GLY A 101 2.01 -14.95 12.71
CA GLY A 101 2.63 -16.00 11.91
C GLY A 101 1.76 -16.55 10.78
N ASN A 102 0.68 -15.85 10.41
CA ASN A 102 -0.22 -16.23 9.32
C ASN A 102 0.35 -15.84 7.94
N ILE A 103 1.34 -14.96 7.91
CA ILE A 103 2.06 -14.46 6.72
C ILE A 103 3.56 -14.48 7.06
N GLN A 104 4.40 -14.97 6.14
CA GLN A 104 5.87 -15.05 6.29
C GLN A 104 6.58 -14.03 5.41
#